data_AF-A0A7X3UGK6-F1
#
_entry.id   AF-A0A7X3UGK6-F1
#
_cell.length_a   1.000
_cell.length_b   1.000
_cell.length_c   1.000
_cell.angle_alpha   90.00
_cell.angle_beta   90.00
_cell.angle_gamma   90.00
#
_symmetry.space_group_name_H-M   'P 1'
#
loop_
_entity.id
_entity.type
_entity.pdbx_description
1 polymer ?
#
loop_
_entity_poly.entity_id
_entity_poly.type
_entity_poly.pdbx_seq_one_letter_code
_entity_poly.pdbx_strand_id
1 'polypeptide(L)'
;MGGKTVLGEYPFHEAAAIGGSENLRGFRKFRYAGDSAVYGNGEIRFRLTPIKFLVPGDLGAFCAVDVGRVFYGNDPGNADNWHIGQGGGLWVSFTERRATLSLAMMDSKDKTELYLYFGFMF
;
A
#
# COMPACT_ATOMS: atom_id res chain seq x y z
N MET A 1 -2.80 -8.48 -0.69
CA MET A 1 -1.77 -9.32 -0.02
C MET A 1 -1.11 -10.19 -1.07
N GLY A 2 0.19 -10.45 -0.94
CA GLY A 2 0.97 -11.20 -1.90
C GLY A 2 2.33 -11.58 -1.35
N GLY A 3 3.05 -12.41 -2.09
CA GLY A 3 4.41 -12.80 -1.74
C GLY A 3 5.18 -13.31 -2.95
N LYS A 4 6.50 -13.33 -2.83
CA LYS A 4 7.43 -13.82 -3.86
C LYS A 4 8.58 -14.54 -3.18
N THR A 5 9.00 -15.67 -3.73
CA THR A 5 10.19 -16.41 -3.33
C THR A 5 11.03 -16.67 -4.58
N VAL A 6 12.33 -16.49 -4.46
CA VAL A 6 13.32 -16.75 -5.49
C VAL A 6 14.26 -17.84 -4.96
N LEU A 7 14.56 -18.83 -5.79
CA LEU A 7 15.39 -19.98 -5.44
C LEU A 7 16.66 -19.99 -6.30
N GLY A 8 17.81 -20.29 -5.68
CA GLY A 8 19.11 -20.34 -6.36
C GLY A 8 19.84 -19.01 -6.40
N GLU A 9 20.90 -18.92 -7.21
CA GLU A 9 21.57 -17.64 -7.48
C GLU A 9 20.71 -16.83 -8.45
N TYR A 10 20.41 -15.59 -8.08
CA TYR A 10 19.60 -14.69 -8.89
C TYR A 10 20.25 -13.30 -8.99
N PRO A 11 20.09 -12.61 -10.13
CA PRO A 11 20.54 -11.23 -10.26
C PRO A 11 19.65 -10.30 -9.43
N PHE A 12 20.19 -9.15 -9.01
CA PHE A 12 19.51 -8.22 -8.08
C PHE A 12 18.10 -7.76 -8.52
N HIS A 13 17.81 -7.75 -9.83
CA HIS A 13 16.52 -7.34 -10.37
C HIS A 13 15.45 -8.43 -10.27
N GLU A 14 15.84 -9.70 -10.09
CA GLU A 14 14.93 -10.81 -9.87
C GLU A 14 14.59 -11.03 -8.40
N ALA A 15 15.26 -10.34 -7.49
CA ALA A 15 15.03 -10.44 -6.04
C ALA A 15 13.55 -10.25 -5.66
N ALA A 16 13.14 -10.85 -4.54
CA ALA A 16 11.85 -10.58 -3.94
C ALA A 16 11.90 -9.22 -3.24
N ALA A 17 11.29 -8.21 -3.85
CA ALA A 17 11.37 -6.83 -3.40
C ALA A 17 10.02 -6.24 -2.99
N ILE A 18 10.02 -5.49 -1.90
CA ILE A 18 8.88 -4.70 -1.40
C ILE A 18 9.30 -3.24 -1.17
N GLY A 19 8.32 -2.34 -1.19
CA GLY A 19 8.50 -0.90 -1.14
C GLY A 19 7.88 -0.18 -2.33
N GLY A 20 7.18 0.92 -2.04
CA GLY A 20 6.57 1.79 -3.04
C GLY A 20 5.04 1.67 -3.08
N SER A 21 4.44 2.32 -4.07
CA SER A 21 2.98 2.47 -4.17
C SER A 21 2.19 1.16 -4.32
N GLU A 22 2.82 0.08 -4.76
CA GLU A 22 2.15 -1.17 -5.15
C GLU A 22 1.95 -2.16 -4.00
N ASN A 23 2.82 -2.13 -2.98
CA ASN A 23 2.80 -3.15 -1.92
C ASN A 23 3.12 -2.64 -0.51
N LEU A 24 3.83 -1.51 -0.39
CA LEU A 24 4.26 -0.97 0.89
C LEU A 24 4.37 0.56 0.77
N ARG A 25 3.23 1.25 0.86
CA ARG A 25 3.14 2.69 0.66
C ARG A 25 3.88 3.43 1.78
N GLY A 26 4.35 4.64 1.45
CA GLY A 26 5.24 5.42 2.31
C GLY A 26 6.70 4.97 2.26
N PHE A 27 7.06 3.87 1.58
CA PHE A 27 8.47 3.48 1.38
C PHE A 27 8.98 3.84 -0.01
N ARG A 28 10.31 3.90 -0.18
CA ARG A 28 10.91 4.04 -1.51
C ARG A 28 10.60 2.80 -2.36
N LYS A 29 10.58 2.94 -3.68
CA LYS A 29 10.35 1.80 -4.59
C LYS A 29 11.49 0.78 -4.46
N PHE A 30 11.15 -0.50 -4.38
CA PHE A 30 12.13 -1.60 -4.20
C PHE A 30 13.06 -1.39 -2.99
N ARG A 31 12.52 -0.84 -1.90
CA ARG A 31 13.30 -0.44 -0.73
C ARG A 31 13.97 -1.62 -0.02
N TYR A 32 13.29 -2.75 0.03
CA TYR A 32 13.76 -3.98 0.66
C TYR A 32 13.73 -5.09 -0.39
N ALA A 33 14.81 -5.85 -0.52
CA ALA A 33 14.96 -6.90 -1.51
C ALA A 33 15.74 -8.07 -0.92
N GLY A 34 15.28 -9.30 -1.12
CA GLY A 34 15.89 -10.52 -0.60
C GLY A 34 15.38 -11.77 -1.30
N ASP A 35 15.56 -12.92 -0.67
CA ASP A 35 15.23 -14.24 -1.24
C ASP A 35 13.72 -14.48 -1.25
N SER A 36 13.02 -14.01 -0.22
CA SER A 36 11.57 -14.10 -0.14
C SER A 36 10.97 -12.84 0.46
N ALA A 37 9.76 -12.50 0.06
CA ALA A 37 9.02 -11.38 0.61
C ALA A 37 7.52 -11.70 0.69
N VAL A 38 6.87 -11.16 1.72
CA VAL A 38 5.42 -11.21 1.91
C VAL A 38 4.94 -9.83 2.31
N TYR A 39 3.77 -9.44 1.81
CA TYR A 39 3.12 -8.20 2.17
C TYR A 39 1.59 -8.34 2.25
N GLY A 40 1.00 -7.54 3.13
CA GLY A 40 -0.43 -7.38 3.33
C GLY A 40 -0.79 -5.90 3.34
N ASN A 41 -1.92 -5.54 2.75
CA ASN A 41 -2.42 -4.18 2.66
C ASN A 41 -3.89 -4.23 3.08
N GLY A 42 -4.34 -3.29 3.89
CA GLY A 42 -5.72 -3.20 4.35
C GLY A 42 -6.23 -1.76 4.31
N GLU A 43 -7.48 -1.57 3.87
CA GLU A 43 -8.22 -0.31 3.95
C GLU A 43 -9.52 -0.53 4.65
N ILE A 44 -9.89 0.48 5.41
CA ILE A 44 -11.25 0.63 5.89
C ILE A 44 -11.75 1.98 5.37
N ARG A 45 -12.84 1.94 4.60
CA ARG A 45 -13.47 3.12 4.01
C ARG A 45 -14.79 3.43 4.71
N PHE A 46 -14.97 4.69 5.07
CA PHE A 46 -16.18 5.22 5.69
C PHE A 46 -16.85 6.21 4.74
N ARG A 47 -18.14 6.00 4.46
CA ARG A 47 -18.98 6.99 3.78
C ARG A 47 -19.39 8.05 4.80
N LEU A 48 -19.06 9.31 4.53
CA LEU A 48 -19.38 10.42 5.42
C LEU A 48 -20.69 11.08 5.02
N THR A 49 -20.83 11.47 3.75
CA THR A 49 -22.01 12.20 3.29
C THR A 49 -22.25 12.01 1.79
N PRO A 50 -23.51 11.94 1.33
CA PRO A 50 -23.82 12.08 -0.09
C PRO A 50 -23.52 13.50 -0.58
N ILE A 51 -23.00 13.63 -1.80
CA ILE A 51 -22.74 14.91 -2.45
C ILE A 51 -23.51 15.01 -3.78
N LYS A 52 -23.98 16.22 -4.11
CA LYS A 52 -24.71 16.52 -5.35
C LYS A 52 -24.24 17.85 -5.94
N PHE A 53 -22.95 17.96 -6.24
CA PHE A 53 -22.38 19.20 -6.78
C PHE A 53 -22.36 19.25 -8.32
N LEU A 54 -22.23 18.10 -8.99
CA LEU A 54 -22.26 17.97 -10.46
C LEU A 54 -22.96 16.66 -10.89
N VAL A 55 -22.61 15.56 -10.24
CA VAL A 55 -23.23 14.23 -10.39
C VAL A 55 -23.51 13.66 -9.00
N PRO A 56 -24.56 12.83 -8.81
CA PRO A 56 -24.79 12.15 -7.54
C PRO A 56 -23.59 11.30 -7.16
N GLY A 57 -23.10 11.50 -5.94
CA GLY A 57 -21.89 10.86 -5.46
C GLY A 57 -21.85 10.72 -3.95
N ASP A 58 -20.78 10.08 -3.47
CA ASP A 58 -20.49 9.93 -2.05
C ASP A 58 -19.12 10.53 -1.75
N LEU A 59 -19.04 11.30 -0.66
CA LEU A 59 -17.79 11.71 -0.04
C LEU A 59 -17.53 10.82 1.19
N GLY A 60 -16.30 10.39 1.34
CA GLY A 60 -15.88 9.58 2.47
C GLY A 60 -14.42 9.77 2.86
N ALA A 61 -14.04 9.10 3.94
CA ALA A 61 -12.68 9.00 4.43
C ALA A 61 -12.25 7.55 4.49
N PHE A 62 -10.94 7.30 4.62
CA PHE A 62 -10.40 5.97 4.80
C PHE A 62 -9.14 5.98 5.65
N CYS A 63 -8.89 4.84 6.28
CA CYS A 63 -7.63 4.52 6.94
C CYS A 63 -7.00 3.33 6.23
N ALA A 64 -5.68 3.33 6.11
CA ALA A 64 -4.91 2.34 5.38
C ALA A 64 -3.70 1.89 6.19
N VAL A 65 -3.39 0.60 6.14
CA VAL A 65 -2.20 0.01 6.76
C VAL A 65 -1.60 -1.01 5.82
N ASP A 66 -0.30 -0.89 5.59
CA ASP A 66 0.52 -1.78 4.79
C ASP A 66 1.60 -2.40 5.68
N VAL A 67 1.74 -3.71 5.59
CA VAL A 67 2.70 -4.48 6.38
C VAL A 67 3.43 -5.42 5.46
N GLY A 68 4.76 -5.47 5.54
CA GLY A 68 5.56 -6.39 4.73
C GLY A 68 6.85 -6.79 5.38
N ARG A 69 7.39 -7.92 4.94
CA ARG A 69 8.65 -8.47 5.43
C ARG A 69 9.42 -9.10 4.29
N VAL A 70 10.74 -8.95 4.36
CA VAL A 70 11.70 -9.61 3.48
C VAL A 70 12.52 -10.60 4.30
N PHE A 71 12.80 -11.76 3.71
CA PHE A 71 13.62 -12.83 4.27
C PHE A 71 14.87 -13.00 3.41
N TYR A 72 15.96 -13.32 4.07
CA TYR A 72 17.27 -13.59 3.51
C TYR A 72 17.71 -14.99 3.95
N GLY A 73 18.66 -15.61 3.23
CA GLY A 73 19.03 -17.01 3.40
C GLY A 73 19.52 -17.38 4.81
N ASN A 74 20.01 -16.38 5.56
CA ASN A 74 20.39 -16.49 6.97
C ASN A 74 19.61 -15.51 7.87
N ASP A 75 18.34 -15.20 7.55
CA ASP A 75 17.51 -14.30 8.37
C ASP A 75 17.22 -14.94 9.76
N PRO A 76 17.64 -14.32 10.88
CA PRO A 76 17.42 -14.85 12.22
C PRO A 76 15.95 -14.87 12.68
N GLY A 77 14.99 -14.42 11.85
CA GLY A 77 13.57 -14.63 12.12
C GLY A 77 12.89 -13.55 12.98
N ASN A 78 13.62 -12.51 13.39
CA ASN A 78 13.18 -11.53 14.38
C ASN A 78 11.95 -10.68 13.95
N ALA A 79 11.18 -10.25 14.96
CA ALA A 79 9.99 -9.40 14.78
C ALA A 79 10.33 -7.97 14.31
N ASP A 80 11.55 -7.49 14.53
CA ASP A 80 12.01 -6.16 14.10
C ASP A 80 12.16 -6.01 12.57
N ASN A 81 12.00 -7.10 11.81
CA ASN A 81 12.12 -7.11 10.35
C ASN A 81 10.80 -6.80 9.62
N TRP A 82 9.71 -6.53 10.35
CA TRP A 82 8.46 -6.09 9.74
C TRP A 82 8.49 -4.59 9.42
N HIS A 83 8.10 -4.26 8.20
CA HIS A 83 8.04 -2.90 7.69
C HIS A 83 6.57 -2.49 7.60
N ILE A 84 6.22 -1.41 8.29
CA ILE A 84 4.84 -0.95 8.42
C ILE A 84 4.74 0.46 7.84
N GLY A 85 3.79 0.65 6.94
CA GLY A 85 3.33 1.95 6.46
C GLY A 85 1.88 2.13 6.88
N GLN A 86 1.52 3.31 7.35
CA GLN A 86 0.15 3.59 7.78
C GLN A 86 -0.27 4.97 7.32
N GLY A 87 -1.57 5.15 7.11
CA GLY A 87 -2.07 6.43 6.65
C GLY A 87 -3.56 6.41 6.43
N GLY A 88 -4.00 7.36 5.63
CA GLY A 88 -5.41 7.54 5.35
C GLY A 88 -5.65 8.74 4.46
N GLY A 89 -6.92 8.99 4.19
CA GLY A 89 -7.28 10.08 3.31
C GLY A 89 -8.75 10.18 3.03
N LEU A 90 -9.05 10.91 1.96
CA LEU A 90 -10.41 11.20 1.53
C LEU A 90 -10.65 10.54 0.18
N TRP A 91 -11.89 10.11 -0.04
CA TRP A 91 -12.34 9.61 -1.32
C TRP A 91 -13.66 10.25 -1.72
N VAL A 92 -13.81 10.48 -3.01
CA VAL A 92 -15.05 10.93 -3.62
C VAL A 92 -15.44 9.97 -4.72
N SER A 93 -16.71 9.63 -4.81
CA SER A 93 -17.24 8.76 -5.84
C SER A 93 -18.31 9.46 -6.68
N PHE A 94 -18.39 9.10 -7.95
CA PHE A 94 -19.31 9.65 -8.94
C PHE A 94 -20.09 8.50 -9.62
N THR A 95 -21.30 8.80 -10.10
CA THR A 95 -22.12 7.87 -10.92
C THR A 95 -22.23 6.50 -10.26
N GLU A 96 -22.91 6.44 -9.11
CA GLU A 96 -23.16 5.18 -8.37
C GLU A 96 -21.88 4.40 -8.03
N ARG A 97 -20.80 5.09 -7.65
CA ARG A 97 -19.50 4.51 -7.23
C ARG A 97 -18.68 3.86 -8.35
N ARG A 98 -19.07 4.04 -9.61
CA ARG A 98 -18.30 3.51 -10.76
C ARG A 98 -16.97 4.22 -10.96
N ALA A 99 -16.89 5.50 -10.59
CA ALA A 99 -15.65 6.27 -10.60
C ALA A 99 -15.37 6.77 -9.19
N THR A 100 -14.22 6.39 -8.63
CA THR A 100 -13.77 6.88 -7.31
C THR A 100 -12.44 7.60 -7.48
N LEU A 101 -12.28 8.75 -6.84
CA LEU A 101 -11.02 9.45 -6.72
C LEU A 101 -10.62 9.44 -5.25
N SER A 102 -9.40 8.99 -4.95
CA SER A 102 -8.85 8.90 -3.60
C SER A 102 -7.60 9.76 -3.49
N LEU A 103 -7.53 10.57 -2.45
CA LEU A 103 -6.34 11.28 -2.03
C LEU A 103 -5.89 10.71 -0.69
N ALA A 104 -4.67 10.18 -0.63
CA ALA A 104 -4.10 9.55 0.56
C ALA A 104 -2.83 10.25 1.01
N MET A 105 -2.57 10.23 2.31
CA MET A 105 -1.27 10.49 2.91
C MET A 105 -0.85 9.23 3.64
N MET A 106 0.29 8.66 3.26
CA MET A 106 0.86 7.48 3.93
C MET A 106 2.19 7.86 4.55
N ASP A 107 2.37 7.47 5.80
CA ASP A 107 3.57 7.65 6.59
C ASP A 107 4.26 6.31 6.84
N SER A 108 5.58 6.33 6.82
CA SER A 108 6.40 5.17 7.16
C SER A 108 7.73 5.62 7.74
N LYS A 109 8.57 4.65 8.14
CA LYS A 109 9.93 4.90 8.62
C LYS A 109 10.82 5.64 7.61
N ASP A 110 10.56 5.50 6.31
CA ASP A 110 11.40 6.08 5.26
C ASP A 110 10.95 7.49 4.86
N LYS A 111 9.66 7.68 4.59
CA LYS A 111 9.08 8.93 4.13
C LYS A 111 7.57 8.99 4.38
N THR A 112 7.06 10.21 4.38
CA THR A 112 5.63 10.48 4.20
C THR A 112 5.39 10.83 2.74
N GLU A 113 4.40 10.20 2.11
CA GLU A 113 4.10 10.37 0.68
C GLU A 113 2.61 10.58 0.45
N LEU A 114 2.28 11.49 -0.47
CA LEU A 114 0.93 11.75 -0.93
C LEU A 114 0.62 10.92 -2.17
N TYR A 115 -0.56 10.33 -2.21
CA TYR A 115 -1.02 9.49 -3.32
C TYR A 115 -2.35 10.00 -3.85
N LEU A 116 -2.43 10.12 -5.17
CA LEU A 116 -3.68 10.34 -5.88
C LEU A 116 -3.99 9.09 -6.69
N TYR A 117 -5.19 8.53 -6.51
CA TYR A 117 -5.58 7.28 -7.14
C TYR A 117 -6.99 7.39 -7.74
N PHE A 118 -7.14 6.84 -8.95
CA PHE A 118 -8.44 6.63 -9.57
C PHE A 118 -8.87 5.18 -9.35
N GLY A 119 -9.94 4.97 -8.60
CA GLY A 119 -10.48 3.67 -8.22
C GLY A 119 -10.26 3.31 -6.76
N PHE A 120 -10.17 2.00 -6.50
CA PHE A 120 -9.71 1.47 -5.22
C PHE A 120 -8.19 1.33 -5.27
N MET A 121 -7.52 1.57 -4.15
CA MET A 121 -6.07 1.38 -4.07
C MET A 121 -5.68 -0.10 -4.09
N PHE A 122 -6.64 -1.01 -3.86
CA PHE A 122 -6.52 -2.47 -3.92
C PHE A 122 -7.90 -3.15 -3.97
#